data_AF-A0A1G8ZT69-F1
#
_entry.id   AF-A0A1G8ZT69-F1
#
_cell.length_a   1.000
_cell.length_b   1.000
_cell.length_c   1.000
_cell.angle_alpha   90.00
_cell.angle_beta   90.00
_cell.angle_gamma   90.00
#
_symmetry.space_group_name_H-M   'P 1'
#
loop_
_entity.id
_entity.type
_entity.pdbx_description
1 polymer ?
#
loop_
_entity_poly.entity_id
_entity_poly.type
_entity_poly.pdbx_seq_one_letter_code
_entity_poly.pdbx_strand_id
1 'polypeptide(L)' 'MFYIGLLLLLIGALMVYGTVPISRICNITTTKAMLFLKGSGLVIAIVGVIFIFFNEIPNSLEFLKIIRF' A
#
# COMPACT_ATOMS: atom_id res chain seq x y z
N MET A 1 7.14 -2.96 -13.73
CA MET A 1 6.86 -3.27 -12.31
C MET A 1 6.23 -2.10 -11.56
N PHE A 2 6.33 -0.86 -12.06
CA PHE A 2 5.69 0.32 -11.45
C PHE A 2 4.18 0.13 -11.17
N TYR A 3 3.39 -0.29 -12.17
CA TYR A 3 1.94 -0.50 -11.99
C TYR A 3 1.60 -1.57 -10.95
N ILE A 4 2.40 -2.63 -10.87
CA ILE A 4 2.25 -3.68 -9.85
C ILE A 4 2.53 -3.09 -8.47
N GLY A 5 3.64 -2.35 -8.32
CA GLY A 5 3.96 -1.65 -7.08
C GLY A 5 2.88 -0.64 -6.68
N LEU A 6 2.31 0.10 -7.63
CA LEU A 6 1.20 1.03 -7.42
C LEU A 6 -0.08 0.31 -6.95
N LEU A 7 -0.38 -0.85 -7.54
CA LEU A 7 -1.50 -1.68 -7.13
C LEU A 7 -1.30 -2.22 -5.70
N LEU A 8 -0.11 -2.75 -5.38
CA LEU A 8 0.23 -3.19 -4.02
C LEU A 8 0.16 -2.04 -3.01
N LEU A 9 0.66 -0.86 -3.37
CA LEU A 9 0.57 0.34 -2.55
C LEU A 9 -0.89 0.69 -2.23
N LEU A 10 -1.75 0.69 -3.25
CA LEU A 10 -3.18 1.00 -3.11
C LEU A 10 -3.89 -0.03 -2.22
N ILE A 11 -3.63 -1.33 -2.42
CA ILE A 11 -4.20 -2.39 -1.58
C ILE A 11 -3.71 -2.25 -0.13
N GLY A 12 -2.41 -2.07 0.08
CA GLY A 12 -1.83 -1.91 1.41
C GLY A 12 -2.40 -0.69 2.14
N ALA A 13 -2.49 0.45 1.44
CA ALA A 13 -3.11 1.67 1.96
C ALA A 13 -4.59 1.44 2.30
N LEU A 14 -5.34 0.76 1.43
CA LEU A 14 -6.75 0.44 1.68
C LEU A 14 -6.92 -0.44 2.92
N MET A 15 -6.03 -1.40 3.17
CA MET A 15 -6.08 -2.21 4.40
C MET A 15 -5.76 -1.39 5.66
N VAL A 16 -4.79 -0.47 5.58
CA VAL A 16 -4.36 0.38 6.72
C VAL A 16 -5.41 1.44 7.07
N TYR A 17 -6.03 2.09 6.08
CA TYR A 17 -7.00 3.16 6.31
C TYR A 17 -8.44 2.62 6.36
N GLY A 18 -8.76 1.60 5.57
CA GLY A 18 -10.04 0.90 5.55
C GLY A 18 -10.24 -0.10 6.68
N THR A 19 -9.40 -0.07 7.72
CA THR A 19 -9.50 -1.03 8.83
C THR A 19 -10.88 -1.01 9.52
N VAL A 20 -11.56 0.15 9.57
CA VAL A 20 -12.88 0.31 10.20
C VAL A 20 -14.00 -0.39 9.41
N PRO A 21 -14.19 -0.17 8.10
CA PRO A 21 -15.16 -0.95 7.34
C PRO A 21 -14.79 -2.44 7.28
N ILE A 22 -13.50 -2.77 7.15
CA ILE A 22 -13.04 -4.17 7.13
C ILE A 22 -13.33 -4.88 8.47
N SER A 23 -13.07 -4.23 9.60
CA SER A 23 -13.33 -4.82 10.92
C SER A 23 -14.82 -5.03 11.16
N ARG A 24 -15.68 -4.15 10.65
CA ARG A 24 -17.15 -4.30 10.71
C ARG A 24 -17.64 -5.47 9.85
N ILE A 25 -17.13 -5.62 8.63
CA ILE A 25 -17.52 -6.70 7.72
C ILE A 25 -17.04 -8.06 8.25
N CYS A 26 -15.83 -8.11 8.78
CA CYS A 26 -15.21 -9.35 9.27
C CYS A 26 -15.48 -9.64 10.77
N ASN A 27 -16.36 -8.86 11.43
CA ASN A 27 -16.65 -8.96 12.87
C ASN A 27 -15.41 -9.01 13.77
N ILE A 28 -14.38 -8.24 13.43
CA ILE A 28 -13.14 -8.17 14.20
C ILE A 28 -13.35 -7.23 15.39
N THR A 29 -13.50 -7.81 16.58
CA THR A 29 -13.73 -7.07 17.83
C THR A 29 -12.47 -6.87 18.66
N THR A 30 -11.38 -7.58 18.35
CA THR A 30 -10.15 -7.53 19.15
C THR A 30 -9.14 -6.51 18.61
N THR A 31 -8.56 -5.72 19.51
CA THR A 31 -7.52 -4.74 19.19
C THR A 31 -6.27 -5.39 18.59
N LYS A 32 -5.90 -6.60 19.05
CA LYS A 32 -4.78 -7.36 18.50
C LYS A 32 -4.97 -7.72 17.02
N ALA A 33 -6.15 -8.20 16.64
CA ALA A 33 -6.44 -8.52 15.24
C ALA A 33 -6.51 -7.25 14.36
N MET A 34 -7.01 -6.14 14.91
CA MET A 34 -7.04 -4.86 14.20
C MET A 34 -5.62 -4.31 13.95
N LEU A 35 -4.73 -4.44 14.93
CA LEU A 35 -3.30 -4.12 14.78
C LEU A 35 -2.63 -5.04 13.76
N PHE A 36 -2.94 -6.33 13.77
CA PHE A 36 -2.38 -7.28 12.80
C PHE A 36 -2.82 -6.93 11.37
N LEU A 37 -4.07 -6.53 11.16
CA LEU A 37 -4.59 -6.12 9.86
C LEU A 37 -3.92 -4.84 9.33
N LYS A 38 -3.70 -3.85 10.21
CA LYS A 38 -2.92 -2.65 9.86
C LYS A 38 -1.46 -2.98 9.59
N GLY A 39 -0.86 -3.85 10.40
CA GLY A 39 0.52 -4.28 10.25
C GLY A 39 0.77 -5.00 8.93
N SER A 40 -0.09 -5.95 8.55
CA SER A 40 0.02 -6.65 7.28
C SER A 40 -0.21 -5.73 6.08
N GLY A 41 -1.19 -4.83 6.16
CA GLY A 41 -1.42 -3.79 5.14
C GLY A 41 -0.21 -2.87 4.95
N LEU A 42 0.45 -2.49 6.04
CA LEU A 42 1.66 -1.65 6.00
C LEU A 42 2.81 -2.37 5.31
N VAL A 43 3.04 -3.66 5.62
CA VAL A 43 4.08 -4.47 4.96
C VAL A 43 3.82 -4.54 3.45
N ILE A 44 2.58 -4.77 3.04
CA ILE A 44 2.18 -4.81 1.62
C ILE A 44 2.46 -3.45 0.95
N ALA A 45 2.12 -2.35 1.61
CA ALA A 45 2.38 -1.01 1.10
C ALA A 45 3.88 -0.75 0.91
N ILE A 46 4.71 -1.13 1.88
CA ILE A 46 6.18 -0.96 1.81
C ILE A 46 6.75 -1.75 0.63
N VAL A 47 6.32 -2.99 0.44
CA VAL A 47 6.74 -3.81 -0.72
C VAL A 47 6.31 -3.14 -2.03
N GLY A 48 5.09 -2.60 -2.09
CA GLY A 48 4.60 -1.82 -3.24
C GLY A 48 5.47 -0.60 -3.55
N VAL A 49 5.84 0.18 -2.53
CA VAL A 49 6.79 1.31 -2.67
C VAL A 49 8.12 0.82 -3.24
N ILE A 50 8.70 -0.26 -2.69
CA ILE A 50 9.98 -0.79 -3.19
C ILE A 50 9.88 -1.10 -4.69
N PHE A 51 8.81 -1.76 -5.13
CA PHE A 51 8.59 -2.07 -6.55
C PHE A 51 8.41 -0.82 -7.44
N ILE A 52 7.83 0.25 -6.90
CA ILE A 52 7.72 1.54 -7.61
C ILE A 52 9.11 2.18 -7.76
N PHE A 53 9.91 2.19 -6.69
CA PHE A 53 11.18 2.92 -6.64
C PHE A 53 12.33 2.20 -7.34
N PHE A 54 12.34 0.86 -7.37
CA PHE A 54 13.37 0.03 -7.99
C PHE A 54 13.20 -0.14 -9.50
N ASN A 55 12.05 0.19 -10.05
CA ASN A 55 11.77 -0.02 -11.46
C ASN A 55 11.75 1.30 -12.22
N GLU A 56 12.02 1.25 -13.52
CA GLU A 56 11.90 2.41 -14.39
C GLU A 56 10.46 2.96 -14.34
N ILE A 57 10.36 4.24 -13.99
CA ILE A 57 9.10 5.01 -14.03
C ILE A 57 8.69 5.07 -15.50
N PRO A 58 7.43 4.75 -15.85
CA PRO A 58 7.00 4.77 -17.25
C PRO A 58 7.20 6.16 -17.86
N ASN A 59 7.54 6.23 -19.15
CA ASN A 59 7.86 7.48 -19.86
C ASN A 59 6.76 8.55 -19.73
N SER A 60 5.50 8.14 -19.56
CA SER A 60 4.36 9.03 -19.32
C SER A 60 4.38 9.74 -17.95
N LEU A 61 5.19 9.26 -16.99
CA LEU A 61 5.32 9.75 -15.63
C LEU A 61 6.70 10.36 -15.35
N GLU A 62 7.53 10.59 -16.38
CA GLU A 62 8.86 11.18 -16.18
C GLU A 62 8.85 12.59 -15.59
N PHE A 63 7.74 13.33 -15.71
CA PHE A 63 7.61 14.62 -15.00
C PHE A 63 7.71 14.47 -13.47
N LEU A 64 7.39 13.29 -12.90
CA LEU A 64 7.58 13.00 -11.48
C LEU A 64 9.06 12.80 -11.11
N LYS A 65 9.96 12.53 -12.08
CA LYS A 65 11.42 12.49 -11.81
C LYS A 65 11.96 13.86 -11.41
N ILE A 66 11.31 14.98 -11.76
CA ILE A 66 11.82 16.33 -11.46
C ILE A 66 12.00 16.57 -9.95
N ILE A 67 11.24 15.86 -9.11
CA ILE A 67 11.32 15.96 -7.64
C ILE A 67 12.40 15.03 -7.05
N ARG A 68 12.95 14.11 -7.85
CA ARG A 68 13.96 13.14 -7.44
C ARG A 68 15.35 13.72 -7.74
N PHE A 69 15.91 14.45 -6.77
CA PHE A 69 17.33 14.84 -6.74
C PHE A 69 18.24 13.61 -6.73
#